data_AF-A0ABD0NRA9-F1
#
_entry.id   AF-A0ABD0NRA9-F1
#
_cell.length_a   1.000
_cell.length_b   1.000
_cell.length_c   1.000
_cell.angle_alpha   90.00
_cell.angle_beta   90.00
_cell.angle_gamma   90.00
#
_symmetry.space_group_name_H-M   'P 1'
#
loop_
_entity.id
_entity.type
_entity.pdbx_description
1 polymer ?
#
loop_
_entity_poly.entity_id
_entity_poly.type
_entity_poly.pdbx_seq_one_letter_code
_entity_poly.pdbx_strand_id
1 'polypeptide(L)'
;MGGYEDETRLRCVDSTGTCAPVVLKEQLSEPRRNETARCFLITITPQSLRLISFALTMKRQNIRTLVLIICTFTYLLVGAAVFDALESKMEITQKKILDDRKRELMDKYNLSKVNFDELERVVLQLKPHKAGVQWRFAGSFYFAITVITTI
;
A
#
# COMPACT_ATOMS: atom_id res chain seq x y z
N MET A 1 11.04 25.35 51.46
CA MET A 1 10.60 24.01 51.00
C MET A 1 11.25 23.74 49.66
N GLY A 2 12.12 22.72 49.62
CA GLY A 2 12.59 21.97 48.46
C GLY A 2 12.99 22.71 47.19
N GLY A 3 14.30 22.94 47.00
CA GLY A 3 14.92 23.02 45.68
C GLY A 3 15.47 21.65 45.26
N TYR A 4 15.70 21.46 43.97
CA TYR A 4 16.89 20.77 43.43
C TYR A 4 16.95 20.96 41.90
N GLU A 5 17.93 21.75 41.47
CA GLU A 5 18.53 21.69 40.13
C GLU A 5 19.40 20.43 40.04
N ASP A 6 19.60 19.91 38.83
CA ASP A 6 20.94 19.82 38.23
C ASP A 6 21.20 18.55 37.41
N GLU A 7 21.77 18.86 36.26
CA GLU A 7 22.62 18.11 35.36
C GLU A 7 23.59 17.18 36.11
N THR A 8 23.70 15.90 35.72
CA THR A 8 24.98 15.20 35.97
C THR A 8 25.28 14.09 34.97
N ARG A 9 26.12 14.48 34.03
CA ARG A 9 27.06 13.66 33.28
C ARG A 9 28.14 13.10 34.21
N LEU A 10 28.12 11.81 34.55
CA LEU A 10 29.29 11.06 35.05
C LEU A 10 29.27 9.68 34.39
N ARG A 11 30.15 9.34 33.44
CA ARG A 11 31.54 8.86 33.66
C ARG A 11 31.67 7.92 34.86
N CYS A 12 31.67 6.62 34.59
CA CYS A 12 32.40 5.66 35.41
C CYS A 12 33.71 5.32 34.68
N VAL A 13 34.80 5.90 35.16
CA VAL A 13 36.13 5.30 35.10
C VAL A 13 36.50 5.07 36.55
N ASP A 14 36.72 3.82 36.93
CA ASP A 14 37.85 3.41 37.76
C ASP A 14 37.96 1.87 37.71
N SER A 15 39.10 1.30 37.33
CA SER A 15 40.41 1.22 38.04
C SER A 15 40.48 0.04 39.02
N THR A 16 40.17 -1.18 38.57
CA THR A 16 40.90 -2.44 38.88
C THR A 16 40.50 -3.49 37.85
N GLY A 17 41.48 -4.18 37.27
CA GLY A 17 41.34 -4.90 36.01
C GLY A 17 40.56 -6.23 36.04
N THR A 18 40.26 -6.69 34.81
CA THR A 18 39.85 -8.05 34.40
C THR A 18 38.33 -8.32 34.36
N CYS A 19 37.73 -8.27 33.17
CA CYS A 19 36.49 -8.98 32.88
C CYS A 19 36.81 -10.28 32.13
N ALA A 20 36.71 -11.40 32.86
CA ALA A 20 36.72 -12.74 32.31
C ALA A 20 35.41 -13.05 31.55
N PRO A 21 35.43 -13.93 30.53
CA PRO A 21 34.20 -14.41 29.90
C PRO A 21 33.44 -15.38 30.82
N VAL A 22 32.14 -15.16 30.96
CA VAL A 22 31.22 -16.11 31.62
C VAL A 22 31.10 -17.36 30.76
N VAL A 23 31.74 -18.44 31.21
CA VAL A 23 31.54 -19.80 30.72
C VAL A 23 30.33 -20.37 31.44
N LEU A 24 29.28 -20.74 30.69
CA LEU A 24 28.24 -21.66 31.19
C LEU A 24 28.36 -22.97 30.40
N LYS A 25 28.81 -24.01 31.11
CA LYS A 25 28.82 -25.40 30.68
C LYS A 25 27.55 -26.06 31.22
N GLU A 26 26.76 -26.73 30.39
CA GLU A 26 25.76 -27.72 30.81
C GLU A 26 25.54 -28.68 29.61
N GLN A 27 26.37 -29.73 29.48
CA GLN A 27 26.08 -31.14 29.77
C GLN A 27 25.01 -31.83 28.90
N LEU A 28 25.51 -32.70 28.01
CA LEU A 28 25.04 -34.05 27.66
C LEU A 28 23.52 -34.31 27.51
N SER A 29 23.07 -34.62 26.29
CA SER A 29 22.25 -35.81 26.02
C SER A 29 21.94 -35.97 24.53
N GLU A 30 22.32 -37.10 23.97
CA GLU A 30 21.85 -37.56 22.67
C GLU A 30 20.77 -38.63 22.94
N PRO A 31 19.60 -38.54 22.27
CA PRO A 31 18.91 -39.77 21.94
C PRO A 31 18.46 -39.81 20.47
N ARG A 32 18.83 -40.92 19.83
CA ARG A 32 18.39 -41.39 18.52
C ARG A 32 16.96 -41.92 18.64
N ARG A 33 15.95 -41.31 18.00
CA ARG A 33 14.73 -42.03 17.59
C ARG A 33 13.92 -41.31 16.51
N ASN A 34 13.60 -42.10 15.50
CA ASN A 34 12.74 -41.88 14.34
C ASN A 34 11.32 -41.37 14.66
N GLU A 35 10.81 -40.40 13.88
CA GLU A 35 9.37 -40.32 13.56
C GLU A 35 9.11 -39.41 12.34
N THR A 36 9.01 -40.05 11.17
CA THR A 36 7.88 -39.96 10.24
C THR A 36 7.06 -38.65 10.16
N ALA A 37 7.68 -37.49 9.95
CA ALA A 37 6.97 -36.31 9.46
C ALA A 37 6.74 -36.45 7.95
N ARG A 38 5.53 -36.89 7.61
CA ARG A 38 4.99 -37.09 6.28
C ARG A 38 5.35 -35.91 5.36
N CYS A 39 6.11 -36.23 4.32
CA CYS A 39 6.27 -35.43 3.12
C CYS A 39 4.89 -35.14 2.53
N PHE A 40 4.30 -33.98 2.81
CA PHE A 40 3.40 -33.35 1.86
C PHE A 40 4.29 -32.67 0.82
N LEU A 41 4.72 -33.49 -0.14
CA LEU A 41 5.31 -33.04 -1.40
C LEU A 41 4.30 -32.12 -2.08
N ILE A 42 4.45 -30.81 -1.87
CA ILE A 42 4.15 -29.86 -2.94
C ILE A 42 5.15 -30.25 -4.03
N THR A 43 4.70 -31.03 -5.00
CA THR A 43 5.43 -31.28 -6.24
C THR A 43 5.52 -29.95 -6.97
N ILE A 44 6.50 -29.14 -6.59
CA ILE A 44 6.99 -28.02 -7.37
C ILE A 44 7.48 -28.64 -8.67
N THR A 45 6.67 -28.56 -9.71
CA THR A 45 7.02 -29.03 -11.04
C THR A 45 8.39 -28.44 -11.42
N PRO A 46 9.32 -29.22 -12.02
CA PRO A 46 10.66 -28.75 -12.35
C PRO A 46 10.69 -27.57 -13.35
N GLN A 47 9.53 -27.18 -13.91
CA GLN A 47 9.37 -25.99 -14.74
C GLN A 47 9.38 -24.68 -13.95
N SER A 48 8.80 -24.63 -12.74
CA SER A 48 8.76 -23.39 -11.94
C SER A 48 10.11 -23.07 -11.29
N LEU A 49 10.86 -24.10 -10.87
CA LEU A 49 12.22 -23.94 -10.37
C LEU A 49 13.21 -23.53 -11.47
N ARG A 50 12.97 -23.93 -12.72
CA ARG A 50 13.84 -23.56 -13.87
C ARG A 50 13.70 -22.10 -14.27
N LEU A 51 12.54 -21.47 -14.14
CA LEU A 51 12.41 -20.02 -14.37
C LEU A 51 13.14 -19.19 -13.30
N ILE A 52 13.13 -19.65 -12.06
CA ILE A 52 13.84 -19.01 -10.94
C ILE A 52 15.35 -19.20 -11.10
N SER A 53 15.80 -20.36 -11.58
CA SER A 53 17.22 -20.67 -11.81
C SER A 53 17.80 -20.00 -13.06
N PHE A 54 17.03 -19.84 -14.16
CA PHE A 54 17.49 -19.17 -15.38
C PHE A 54 17.69 -17.66 -15.17
N ALA A 55 16.96 -17.06 -14.22
CA ALA A 55 17.12 -15.65 -13.84
C ALA A 55 18.44 -15.33 -13.09
N LEU A 56 19.14 -16.34 -12.57
CA LEU A 56 20.34 -16.16 -11.74
C LEU A 56 21.66 -16.11 -12.54
N THR A 57 21.63 -16.25 -13.86
CA THR A 57 22.84 -16.28 -14.74
C THR A 57 23.16 -14.91 -15.37
N MET A 58 22.87 -13.79 -14.69
CA MET A 58 23.18 -12.43 -15.19
C MET A 58 23.81 -11.56 -14.08
N LYS A 59 24.60 -10.55 -14.47
CA LYS A 59 25.32 -9.64 -13.55
C LYS A 59 24.41 -9.19 -12.40
N ARG A 60 24.88 -9.29 -11.15
CA ARG A 60 24.13 -9.08 -9.88
C ARG A 60 23.38 -7.74 -9.78
N GLN A 61 23.69 -6.75 -10.62
CA GLN A 61 22.99 -5.46 -10.72
C GLN A 61 21.72 -5.52 -11.60
N ASN A 62 21.73 -6.27 -12.70
CA ASN A 62 20.58 -6.34 -13.63
C ASN A 62 19.47 -7.25 -13.09
N ILE A 63 19.83 -8.27 -12.30
CA ILE A 63 18.87 -9.16 -11.65
C ILE A 63 17.98 -8.38 -10.67
N ARG A 64 18.56 -7.46 -9.88
CA ARG A 64 17.79 -6.67 -8.90
C ARG A 64 16.71 -5.84 -9.57
N THR A 65 17.04 -5.17 -10.67
CA THR A 65 16.09 -4.38 -11.45
C THR A 65 15.00 -5.26 -12.07
N LEU A 66 15.36 -6.42 -12.61
CA LEU A 66 14.40 -7.35 -13.22
C LEU A 66 13.43 -7.94 -12.18
N VAL A 67 13.92 -8.31 -11.00
CA VAL A 67 13.08 -8.78 -9.88
C VAL A 67 12.14 -7.68 -9.40
N LEU A 68 12.61 -6.43 -9.30
CA LEU A 68 11.75 -5.30 -8.91
C LEU A 68 10.63 -5.09 -9.93
N ILE A 69 10.93 -5.12 -11.22
CA ILE A 69 9.93 -4.98 -12.28
C ILE A 69 8.86 -6.08 -12.16
N ILE A 70 9.27 -7.35 -12.03
CA ILE A 70 8.33 -8.47 -11.89
C ILE A 70 7.49 -8.34 -10.61
N CYS A 71 8.11 -7.94 -9.49
CA CYS A 71 7.42 -7.71 -8.22
C CYS A 71 6.36 -6.60 -8.36
N THR A 72 6.71 -5.47 -8.98
CA THR A 72 5.77 -4.36 -9.23
C THR A 72 4.60 -4.78 -10.11
N PHE A 73 4.86 -5.51 -11.20
CA PHE A 73 3.77 -6.03 -12.05
C PHE A 73 2.87 -6.99 -11.28
N THR A 74 3.44 -7.89 -10.47
CA THR A 74 2.66 -8.83 -9.67
C THR A 74 1.81 -8.10 -8.63
N TYR A 75 2.36 -7.07 -7.99
CA TYR A 75 1.63 -6.19 -7.06
C TYR A 75 0.45 -5.49 -7.74
N LEU A 76 0.64 -4.94 -8.95
CA LEU A 76 -0.43 -4.30 -9.72
C LEU A 76 -1.54 -5.30 -10.11
N LEU A 77 -1.19 -6.52 -10.52
CA LEU A 77 -2.17 -7.54 -10.89
C LEU A 77 -3.00 -8.01 -9.69
N VAL A 78 -2.35 -8.24 -8.55
CA VAL A 78 -3.05 -8.59 -7.31
C VAL A 78 -3.94 -7.43 -6.86
N GLY A 79 -3.43 -6.19 -6.90
CA GLY A 79 -4.21 -4.99 -6.61
C GLY A 79 -5.45 -4.88 -7.50
N ALA A 80 -5.32 -5.09 -8.81
CA ALA A 80 -6.44 -5.08 -9.74
C ALA A 80 -7.49 -6.13 -9.42
N ALA A 81 -7.09 -7.36 -9.08
CA ALA A 81 -8.02 -8.42 -8.70
C ALA A 81 -8.74 -8.11 -7.38
N VAL A 82 -8.04 -7.52 -6.41
CA VAL A 82 -8.64 -7.11 -5.12
C VAL A 82 -9.62 -5.95 -5.33
N PHE A 83 -9.24 -4.91 -6.08
CA PHE A 83 -10.15 -3.78 -6.35
C PHE A 83 -11.36 -4.21 -7.18
N ASP A 84 -11.21 -5.11 -8.15
CA ASP A 84 -12.36 -5.67 -8.89
C ASP A 84 -13.31 -6.43 -7.95
N ALA A 85 -12.79 -7.27 -7.06
CA ALA A 85 -13.62 -8.01 -6.11
C ALA A 85 -14.36 -7.11 -5.10
N LEU A 86 -13.75 -5.99 -4.69
CA LEU A 86 -14.32 -5.06 -3.71
C LEU A 86 -15.27 -4.04 -4.33
N GLU A 87 -14.90 -3.42 -5.44
CA GLU A 87 -15.59 -2.22 -5.97
C GLU A 87 -16.57 -2.53 -7.12
N SER A 88 -16.36 -3.60 -7.90
CA SER A 88 -17.14 -3.87 -9.13
C SER A 88 -18.65 -3.97 -8.88
N LYS A 89 -19.06 -4.70 -7.83
CA LYS A 89 -20.49 -4.85 -7.49
C LYS A 89 -21.13 -3.53 -7.06
N MET A 90 -20.38 -2.72 -6.31
CA MET A 90 -20.85 -1.42 -5.83
C MET A 90 -21.03 -0.46 -7.00
N GLU A 91 -20.04 -0.37 -7.90
CA GLU A 91 -20.10 0.49 -9.09
C GLU A 91 -21.32 0.19 -9.95
N ILE A 92 -21.56 -1.09 -10.28
CA ILE A 92 -22.70 -1.51 -11.12
C ILE A 92 -24.03 -1.13 -10.45
N THR A 93 -24.12 -1.32 -9.14
CA THR A 93 -25.34 -1.00 -8.38
C THR A 93 -25.58 0.50 -8.33
N GLN A 94 -24.55 1.29 -8.03
CA GLN A 94 -24.64 2.76 -8.02
C GLN A 94 -25.00 3.31 -9.39
N LYS A 95 -24.42 2.75 -10.47
CA LYS A 95 -24.75 3.13 -11.83
C LYS A 95 -26.22 2.87 -12.17
N LYS A 96 -26.75 1.70 -11.81
CA LYS A 96 -28.18 1.37 -12.02
C LYS A 96 -29.09 2.34 -11.27
N ILE A 97 -28.81 2.61 -10.00
CA ILE A 97 -29.57 3.56 -9.18
C ILE A 97 -29.54 4.95 -9.81
N LEU A 98 -28.38 5.41 -10.27
CA LEU A 98 -28.23 6.71 -10.91
C LEU A 98 -29.01 6.79 -12.24
N ASP A 99 -28.97 5.73 -13.05
CA ASP A 99 -29.72 5.63 -14.31
C ASP A 99 -31.24 5.61 -14.07
N ASP A 100 -31.71 4.91 -13.03
CA ASP A 100 -33.11 4.91 -12.62
C ASP A 100 -33.57 6.30 -12.18
N ARG A 101 -32.78 6.98 -11.35
CA ARG A 101 -33.06 8.37 -10.93
C ARG A 101 -33.01 9.34 -12.09
N LYS A 102 -32.09 9.15 -13.05
CA LYS A 102 -32.03 9.94 -14.29
C LYS A 102 -33.34 9.80 -15.07
N ARG A 103 -33.83 8.56 -15.27
CA ARG A 103 -35.13 8.31 -15.94
C ARG A 103 -36.30 8.95 -15.20
N GLU A 104 -36.39 8.74 -13.89
CA GLU A 104 -37.45 9.33 -13.06
C GLU A 104 -37.49 10.87 -13.19
N LEU A 105 -36.33 11.53 -13.17
CA LEU A 105 -36.23 12.98 -13.35
C LEU A 105 -36.60 13.42 -14.77
N MET A 106 -36.17 12.68 -15.79
CA MET A 106 -36.52 12.98 -17.17
C MET A 106 -38.03 12.89 -17.40
N ASP A 107 -38.69 11.87 -16.87
CA ASP A 107 -40.14 11.68 -16.99
C ASP A 107 -40.90 12.75 -16.18
N LYS A 108 -40.48 13.02 -14.93
CA LYS A 108 -41.14 14.00 -14.05
C LYS A 108 -41.13 15.42 -14.61
N TYR A 109 -40.06 15.81 -15.30
CA TYR A 109 -39.89 17.15 -15.88
C TYR A 109 -40.08 17.20 -17.40
N ASN A 110 -40.53 16.10 -18.02
CA ASN A 110 -40.73 15.98 -19.47
C ASN A 110 -39.49 16.42 -20.28
N LEU A 111 -38.29 16.02 -19.83
CA LEU A 111 -37.04 16.42 -20.47
C LEU A 111 -36.70 15.48 -21.63
N SER A 112 -36.43 16.06 -22.80
CA SER A 112 -35.78 15.33 -23.89
C SER A 112 -34.34 14.97 -23.50
N LYS A 113 -33.83 13.86 -24.04
CA LYS A 113 -32.44 13.40 -23.84
C LYS A 113 -31.42 14.50 -24.13
N VAL A 114 -31.63 15.26 -25.20
CA VAL A 114 -30.73 16.36 -25.60
C VAL A 114 -30.68 17.46 -24.54
N ASN A 115 -31.84 17.86 -24.01
CA ASN A 115 -31.94 18.90 -22.99
C ASN A 115 -31.33 18.44 -21.66
N PHE A 116 -31.51 17.17 -21.30
CA PHE A 116 -30.89 16.60 -20.11
C PHE A 116 -29.36 16.57 -20.23
N ASP A 117 -28.82 16.17 -21.39
CA ASP A 117 -27.38 16.14 -21.61
C ASP A 117 -26.77 17.55 -21.58
N GLU A 118 -27.49 18.57 -22.05
CA GLU A 118 -27.08 19.97 -21.92
C GLU A 118 -27.08 20.44 -20.45
N LEU A 119 -28.13 20.11 -19.69
CA LEU A 119 -28.19 20.38 -18.25
C LEU A 119 -27.03 19.71 -17.50
N GLU A 120 -26.72 18.46 -17.83
CA GLU A 120 -25.61 17.70 -17.24
C GLU A 120 -24.27 18.41 -17.48
N ARG A 121 -24.02 18.91 -18.71
CA ARG A 121 -22.81 19.69 -19.02
C ARG A 121 -22.70 20.96 -18.17
N VAL A 122 -23.80 21.71 -18.04
CA VAL A 122 -23.80 22.93 -17.22
C VAL A 122 -23.54 22.59 -15.75
N VAL A 123 -24.16 21.54 -15.22
CA VAL A 123 -23.94 21.09 -13.83
C VAL A 123 -22.49 20.65 -13.60
N LEU A 124 -21.88 19.94 -14.55
CA LEU A 124 -20.48 19.52 -14.48
C LEU A 124 -19.54 20.73 -14.46
N GLN A 125 -19.80 21.75 -15.28
CA GLN A 125 -19.04 23.00 -15.30
C GLN A 125 -19.22 23.82 -14.02
N LEU A 126 -20.38 23.76 -13.38
CA LEU A 126 -20.64 24.46 -12.13
C LEU A 126 -20.02 23.78 -10.90
N LYS A 127 -19.66 22.50 -10.97
CA LYS A 127 -19.06 21.74 -9.84
C LYS A 127 -17.88 22.48 -9.16
N PRO A 128 -16.87 23.02 -9.86
CA PRO A 128 -15.79 23.79 -9.22
C PRO A 128 -16.28 25.10 -8.57
N HIS A 129 -17.32 25.74 -9.11
CA HIS A 129 -17.85 26.99 -8.58
C HIS A 129 -18.73 26.82 -7.33
N LYS A 130 -19.25 25.61 -7.08
CA LYS A 130 -20.05 25.32 -5.87
C LYS A 130 -19.27 25.41 -4.57
N ALA A 131 -17.95 25.23 -4.61
CA ALA A 131 -17.08 25.36 -3.44
C ALA A 131 -16.74 26.83 -3.09
N GLY A 132 -17.37 27.80 -3.75
CA GLY A 132 -17.08 29.23 -3.60
C GLY A 132 -15.94 29.70 -4.50
N VAL A 133 -15.36 30.87 -4.17
CA VAL A 133 -14.29 31.47 -4.99
C VAL A 133 -12.94 30.79 -4.69
N GLN A 134 -12.65 29.70 -5.41
CA GLN A 134 -11.41 28.93 -5.25
C GLN A 134 -10.13 29.74 -5.59
N TRP A 135 -10.21 30.74 -6.47
CA TRP A 135 -9.06 31.56 -6.92
C TRP A 135 -8.87 32.85 -6.13
N ARG A 136 -9.06 32.80 -4.81
CA ARG A 136 -8.59 33.84 -3.88
C ARG A 136 -7.26 33.39 -3.28
N PHE A 137 -6.55 34.31 -2.62
CA PHE A 137 -5.22 34.04 -2.05
C PHE A 137 -5.12 32.71 -1.29
N ALA A 138 -6.08 32.41 -0.40
CA ALA A 138 -6.08 31.16 0.37
C ALA A 138 -6.19 29.88 -0.49
N GLY A 139 -7.07 29.89 -1.50
CA GLY A 139 -7.23 28.74 -2.40
C GLY A 139 -6.08 28.57 -3.37
N SER A 140 -5.51 29.68 -3.86
CA SER A 140 -4.28 29.66 -4.67
C SER A 140 -3.07 29.17 -3.86
N PHE A 141 -2.98 29.55 -2.58
CA PHE A 141 -1.93 29.08 -1.69
C PHE A 141 -2.06 27.58 -1.38
N TYR A 142 -3.28 27.10 -1.10
CA TYR A 142 -3.54 25.66 -0.94
C TYR A 142 -3.18 24.86 -2.21
N PHE A 143 -3.56 25.37 -3.39
CA PHE A 143 -3.20 24.74 -4.67
C PHE A 143 -1.68 24.67 -4.87
N ALA A 144 -0.93 25.72 -4.51
CA ALA A 144 0.52 25.70 -4.58
C ALA A 144 1.14 24.63 -3.66
N ILE A 145 0.59 24.47 -2.44
CA ILE A 145 1.01 23.40 -1.53
C ILE A 145 0.77 22.03 -2.17
N THR A 146 -0.43 21.75 -2.69
CA THR A 146 -0.75 20.44 -3.29
C THR A 146 0.18 20.09 -4.46
N VAL A 147 0.59 21.09 -5.25
CA VAL A 147 1.54 20.92 -6.36
C VAL A 147 2.94 20.59 -5.83
N ILE A 148 3.42 21.30 -4.80
CA ILE A 148 4.74 21.06 -4.21
C ILE A 148 4.79 19.70 -3.49
N THR A 149 3.69 19.28 -2.86
CA THR A 149 3.61 18.02 -2.09
C THR A 149 3.24 16.79 -2.93
N THR A 150 2.92 16.95 -4.22
CA THR A 150 2.51 15.87 -5.13
C THR A 150 1.35 15.02 -4.62
N ILE A 151 0.34 15.67 -4.05
CA ILE A 151 -0.94 15.05 -3.63
C ILE A 151 -1.88 15.00 -4.83
#